data_AF-A0A2A4TEQ3-F1
#
_entry.id   AF-A0A2A4TEQ3-F1
#
_cell.length_a   1.000
_cell.length_b   1.000
_cell.length_c   1.000
_cell.angle_alpha   90.00
_cell.angle_beta   90.00
_cell.angle_gamma   90.00
#
_symmetry.space_group_name_H-M   'P 1'
#
loop_
_entity.id
_entity.type
_entity.pdbx_description
1 polymer ?
#
loop_
_entity_poly.entity_id
_entity_poly.type
_entity_poly.pdbx_seq_one_letter_code
_entity_poly.pdbx_strand_id
1 'polypeptide(L)'
;MKHSNAKSQKEYKAASSFEKKKILEAAKRLKKKRKIPTSVALGEETIKELKELAEWRGVPYQVLMRMFILDGLHKSQGNGTR
;
A
#
# COMPACT_ATOMS: atom_id res chain seq x y z
N MET A 1 -24.71 13.79 -9.91
CA MET A 1 -24.56 12.33 -10.13
C MET A 1 -24.15 11.69 -8.81
N LYS A 2 -24.87 10.68 -8.33
CA LYS A 2 -24.59 10.02 -7.05
C LYS A 2 -23.36 9.13 -7.22
N HIS A 3 -22.26 9.42 -6.52
CA HIS A 3 -21.06 8.58 -6.53
C HIS A 3 -21.40 7.21 -5.95
N SER A 4 -21.52 6.19 -6.79
CA SER A 4 -21.63 4.81 -6.33
C SER A 4 -20.32 4.43 -5.65
N ASN A 5 -20.34 4.32 -4.33
CA ASN A 5 -19.19 3.90 -3.54
C ASN A 5 -18.73 2.52 -4.03
N ALA A 6 -17.46 2.34 -4.39
CA ALA A 6 -16.93 1.05 -4.89
C ALA A 6 -17.29 -0.16 -3.99
N LYS A 7 -17.55 0.11 -2.69
CA LYS A 7 -18.04 -0.84 -1.70
C LYS A 7 -19.46 -1.39 -1.93
N SER A 8 -20.25 -0.80 -2.84
CA SER A 8 -21.61 -1.26 -3.16
C SER A 8 -21.65 -2.28 -4.30
N GLN A 9 -20.52 -2.58 -4.94
CA GLN A 9 -20.43 -3.57 -5.99
C GLN A 9 -20.58 -4.99 -5.44
N LYS A 10 -21.29 -5.86 -6.16
CA LYS A 10 -21.63 -7.22 -5.72
C LYS A 10 -20.38 -8.09 -5.56
N GLU A 11 -19.30 -7.81 -6.31
CA GLU A 11 -18.03 -8.54 -6.18
C GLU A 11 -17.41 -8.38 -4.77
N TYR A 12 -17.66 -7.25 -4.09
CA TYR A 12 -17.21 -7.02 -2.70
C TYR A 12 -18.05 -7.72 -1.63
N LYS A 13 -19.20 -8.31 -2.00
CA LYS A 13 -20.04 -9.13 -1.08
C LYS A 13 -19.58 -10.58 -0.99
N ALA A 14 -18.69 -11.04 -1.86
CA ALA A 14 -18.10 -12.36 -1.72
C ALA A 14 -17.35 -12.43 -0.38
N ALA A 15 -17.69 -13.43 0.44
CA ALA A 15 -17.01 -13.67 1.70
C ALA A 15 -15.55 -14.03 1.40
N SER A 16 -14.67 -13.03 1.40
CA SER A 16 -13.25 -13.29 1.29
C SER A 16 -12.83 -14.08 2.53
N SER A 17 -11.97 -15.09 2.33
CA SER A 17 -11.41 -15.95 3.40
C SER A 17 -10.58 -15.17 4.43
N PHE A 18 -10.54 -13.85 4.32
CA PHE A 18 -9.87 -12.99 5.25
C PHE A 18 -10.64 -12.93 6.57
N GLU A 19 -10.03 -13.49 7.60
CA GLU A 19 -10.49 -13.36 8.98
C GLU A 19 -10.56 -11.87 9.38
N LYS A 20 -11.74 -11.29 9.20
CA LYS A 20 -12.06 -9.88 9.49
C LYS A 20 -11.58 -9.45 10.88
N LYS A 21 -11.66 -10.35 11.87
CA LYS A 21 -11.15 -10.12 13.23
C LYS A 21 -9.63 -9.91 13.27
N LYS A 22 -8.85 -10.77 12.60
CA LYS A 22 -7.39 -10.67 12.53
C LYS A 22 -6.95 -9.40 11.80
N ILE A 23 -7.63 -9.02 10.72
CA ILE A 23 -7.36 -7.76 10.01
C ILE A 23 -7.64 -6.56 10.92
N LEU A 24 -8.79 -6.55 11.59
CA LEU A 24 -9.15 -5.44 12.48
C LEU A 24 -8.20 -5.33 13.68
N GLU A 25 -7.79 -6.45 14.26
CA GLU A 25 -6.76 -6.52 15.30
C GLU A 25 -5.41 -5.96 14.82
N ALA A 26 -4.92 -6.43 13.66
CA ALA A 26 -3.68 -5.94 13.07
C ALA A 26 -3.76 -4.43 12.75
N ALA A 27 -4.87 -3.98 12.18
CA ALA A 27 -5.12 -2.58 11.89
C ALA A 27 -5.19 -1.72 13.18
N LYS A 28 -5.81 -2.21 14.25
CA LYS A 28 -5.85 -1.54 15.57
C LYS A 28 -4.46 -1.41 16.18
N ARG A 29 -3.62 -2.44 16.12
CA ARG A 29 -2.23 -2.39 16.58
C ARG A 29 -1.43 -1.32 15.84
N LEU A 30 -1.63 -1.21 14.53
CA LEU A 30 -0.96 -0.21 13.69
C LEU A 30 -1.49 1.22 13.89
N LYS A 31 -2.74 1.41 14.34
CA LYS A 31 -3.32 2.73 14.64
C LYS A 31 -2.68 3.45 15.83
N LYS A 32 -2.07 2.71 16.78
CA LYS A 32 -1.42 3.31 17.97
C LYS A 32 -0.06 3.95 17.68
N LYS A 33 0.58 3.63 16.55
CA LYS A 33 1.83 4.26 16.13
C LYS A 33 1.50 5.45 15.23
N ARG A 34 1.96 6.65 15.63
CA ARG A 34 1.92 7.83 14.76
C ARG A 34 2.61 7.47 13.44
N LYS A 35 1.95 7.77 12.32
CA LYS A 35 2.59 7.66 11.00
C LYS A 35 3.78 8.63 11.02
N ILE A 36 4.98 8.10 10.93
CA ILE A 36 6.17 8.93 10.75
C ILE A 36 6.17 9.32 9.27
N PRO A 37 6.04 10.61 8.92
CA PRO A 37 6.17 11.02 7.53
C PRO A 37 7.61 10.77 7.11
N THR A 38 7.79 9.95 6.06
CA THR A 38 9.09 9.81 5.41
C THR A 38 9.08 10.79 4.25
N SER A 39 9.87 11.85 4.36
CA SER A 39 10.14 12.72 3.21
C SER A 39 11.14 12.00 2.32
N VAL A 40 10.78 11.77 1.06
CA VAL A 40 11.69 11.25 0.03
C VAL A 40 11.70 12.29 -1.07
N ALA A 41 12.86 12.91 -1.29
CA ALA A 41 13.05 13.81 -2.42
C ALA A 41 13.17 12.96 -3.69
N LEU A 42 12.24 13.15 -4.62
CA LEU A 42 12.23 12.50 -5.94
C LEU A 42 12.03 13.58 -6.99
N GLY A 43 12.59 13.36 -8.19
CA GLY A 43 12.34 14.23 -9.34
C GLY A 43 10.87 14.16 -9.78
N GLU A 44 10.38 15.23 -10.40
CA GLU A 44 8.98 15.34 -10.82
C GLU A 44 8.57 14.24 -11.82
N GLU A 45 9.44 13.96 -12.80
CA GLU A 45 9.23 12.88 -13.80
C GLU A 45 9.12 11.51 -13.11
N THR A 46 10.00 11.23 -12.15
CA THR A 46 9.97 9.97 -11.38
C THR A 46 8.68 9.86 -10.56
N ILE A 47 8.22 10.96 -9.95
CA ILE A 47 6.94 10.98 -9.22
C ILE A 47 5.78 10.67 -10.16
N LYS A 48 5.80 11.21 -11.39
CA LYS A 48 4.79 10.96 -12.41
C LYS A 48 4.75 9.48 -12.81
N GLU A 49 5.90 8.91 -13.17
CA GLU A 49 6.01 7.48 -13.53
C GLU A 49 5.52 6.56 -12.39
N LEU A 50 5.88 6.88 -11.14
CA LEU A 50 5.45 6.10 -9.99
C LEU A 50 3.94 6.19 -9.74
N LYS A 51 3.32 7.34 -10.02
CA LYS A 51 1.86 7.49 -9.93
C LYS A 51 1.14 6.69 -11.02
N GLU A 52 1.62 6.79 -12.26
CA GLU A 52 1.08 6.02 -13.39
C GLU A 52 1.19 4.51 -13.11
N LEU A 53 2.34 4.06 -12.58
CA LEU A 53 2.53 2.67 -12.18
C LEU A 53 1.58 2.24 -11.05
N ALA A 54 1.30 3.13 -10.09
CA ALA A 54 0.36 2.86 -9.01
C ALA A 54 -1.07 2.71 -9.54
N GLU A 55 -1.48 3.59 -10.45
CA GLU A 55 -2.78 3.52 -11.13
C GLU A 55 -2.93 2.24 -11.95
N TRP A 56 -1.92 1.90 -12.76
CA TRP A 56 -1.91 0.67 -13.56
C TRP A 56 -2.05 -0.60 -12.69
N ARG A 57 -1.45 -0.60 -11.48
CA ARG A 57 -1.58 -1.70 -10.51
C ARG A 57 -2.86 -1.65 -9.68
N GLY A 58 -3.66 -0.58 -9.78
CA GLY A 58 -4.85 -0.39 -8.96
C GLY A 58 -4.56 -0.18 -7.47
N VAL A 59 -3.39 0.36 -7.11
CA VAL A 59 -3.00 0.60 -5.71
C VAL A 59 -2.71 2.08 -5.46
N PRO A 60 -2.92 2.60 -4.23
CA PRO A 60 -2.52 3.97 -3.92
C PRO A 60 -1.00 4.16 -4.03
N TYR A 61 -0.54 5.31 -4.55
CA TYR A 61 0.89 5.68 -4.63
C TYR A 61 1.66 5.42 -3.32
N GLN A 62 1.07 5.79 -2.18
CA GLN A 62 1.66 5.58 -0.85
C GLN A 62 1.86 4.09 -0.50
N VAL A 63 1.00 3.21 -1.02
CA VAL A 63 1.12 1.75 -0.84
C VAL A 63 2.22 1.21 -1.73
N LEU A 64 2.27 1.64 -3.00
CA LEU A 64 3.35 1.29 -3.92
C LEU A 64 4.73 1.69 -3.37
N MET A 65 4.87 2.92 -2.89
CA MET A 65 6.11 3.42 -2.29
C MET A 65 6.56 2.56 -1.11
N ARG A 66 5.64 2.20 -0.21
CA ARG A 66 5.95 1.32 0.92
C ARG A 66 6.42 -0.06 0.47
N MET A 67 5.79 -0.61 -0.56
CA MET A 67 6.18 -1.90 -1.13
C MET A 67 7.61 -1.84 -1.66
N PHE A 68 7.96 -0.81 -2.45
CA PHE A 68 9.31 -0.64 -2.96
C PHE A 68 10.36 -0.44 -1.87
N ILE A 69 10.08 0.36 -0.85
CA ILE A 69 11.01 0.56 0.26
C ILE A 69 11.28 -0.77 0.99
N LEU A 70 10.23 -1.53 1.30
CA LEU A 70 10.38 -2.82 1.99
C LEU A 70 11.11 -3.86 1.14
N ASP A 71 10.77 -3.95 -0.15
CA ASP A 71 11.45 -4.85 -1.09
C ASP A 71 12.93 -4.48 -1.26
N GLY A 72 13.23 -3.19 -1.40
CA GLY A 72 14.61 -2.68 -1.47
C GLY A 72 15.41 -3.00 -0.20
N LEU A 73 14.80 -2.86 0.99
CA LEU A 73 15.44 -3.22 2.26
C LEU A 73 15.69 -4.73 2.37
N HIS A 74 14.74 -5.57 1.97
CA HIS A 74 14.95 -7.02 1.97
C HIS A 74 16.08 -7.43 1.03
N LYS A 75 16.15 -6.83 -0.17
CA LYS A 75 17.23 -7.10 -1.14
C LYS A 75 18.58 -6.62 -0.64
N SER A 76 18.65 -5.47 0.04
CA SER A 76 19.93 -4.97 0.58
C SER A 76 20.43 -5.80 1.76
N GLN A 77 19.53 -6.32 2.60
CA GLN A 77 19.88 -7.20 3.72
C GLN A 77 20.15 -8.65 3.30
N GLY A 78 19.58 -9.10 2.17
CA GLY A 78 19.80 -10.43 1.61
C GLY A 78 21.16 -10.64 0.93
N ASN A 79 21.92 -9.58 0.65
CA ASN A 79 23.21 -9.63 -0.03
C ASN A 79 24.42 -9.44 0.92
N GLY A 80 24.23 -9.50 2.24
CA GLY A 80 25.31 -9.43 3.24
C GLY A 80 26.12 -10.72 3.43
N THR A 81 26.02 -11.68 2.50
CA THR A 81 26.90 -12.87 2.44
C THR A 81 27.26 -13.17 0.99
N ARG A 82 28.20 -12.40 0.44
CA ARG A 82 29.09 -12.82 -0.65
C ARG A 82 30.29 -11.90 -0.70
#